data_AF-A0A521NUA3-F1
#
_entry.id   AF-A0A521NUA3-F1
#
_cell.length_a   1.000
_cell.length_b   1.000
_cell.length_c   1.000
_cell.angle_alpha   90.00
_cell.angle_beta   90.00
_cell.angle_gamma   90.00
#
_symmetry.space_group_name_H-M   'P 1'
#
loop_
_entity.id
_entity.type
_entity.pdbx_description
1 polymer ?
#
loop_
_entity_poly.entity_id
_entity_poly.type
_entity_poly.pdbx_seq_one_letter_code
_entity_poly.pdbx_strand_id
1 'polypeptide(L)' 'MPNILIIDDEKAIRNVLKEILANEGFVVEEATDGEEGWKKFSAA' A
#
# COMPACT_ATOMS: atom_id res chain seq x y z
N MET A 1 10.84 -0.73 -11.19
CA MET A 1 10.91 -0.49 -9.74
C MET A 1 9.83 -1.33 -9.09
N PRO A 2 10.05 -1.95 -7.92
CA PRO A 2 9.03 -2.76 -7.28
C PRO A 2 7.86 -1.87 -6.80
N ASN A 3 6.65 -2.22 -7.19
CA ASN A 3 5.42 -1.62 -6.66
C ASN A 3 4.95 -2.47 -5.47
N ILE A 4 4.66 -1.83 -4.34
CA ILE A 4 4.20 -2.47 -3.11
C ILE A 4 2.77 -2.00 -2.84
N LEU A 5 1.85 -2.94 -2.65
CA LEU A 5 0.48 -2.67 -2.22
C LEU A 5 0.33 -3.02 -0.73
N ILE A 6 0.01 -2.02 0.09
CA ILE A 6 -0.26 -2.19 1.52
C ILE A 6 -1.77 -2.30 1.71
N ILE A 7 -2.22 -3.35 2.39
CA ILE A 7 -3.64 -3.56 2.74
C ILE A 7 -3.72 -3.69 4.25
N ASP A 8 -4.28 -2.68 4.90
CA ASP A 8 -4.43 -2.61 6.36
C ASP A 8 -5.61 -1.68 6.64
N ASP A 9 -6.45 -1.95 7.63
CA ASP A 9 -7.60 -1.12 7.99
C ASP A 9 -7.21 0.09 8.87
N GLU A 10 -6.08 -0.01 9.57
CA GLU A 10 -5.59 1.03 10.46
C GLU A 10 -4.77 2.10 9.73
N LYS A 11 -5.29 3.34 9.73
CA LYS A 11 -4.65 4.48 9.05
C LYS A 11 -3.24 4.79 9.58
N ALA A 12 -3.02 4.64 10.89
CA ALA A 12 -1.73 4.95 11.50
C ALA A 12 -0.63 4.01 10.99
N ILE A 13 -0.92 2.71 10.91
CA ILE A 13 -0.01 1.69 10.40
C ILE A 13 0.29 1.93 8.92
N ARG A 14 -0.74 2.16 8.08
CA ARG A 14 -0.53 2.45 6.65
C ARG A 14 0.38 3.65 6.40
N ASN A 15 0.17 4.75 7.14
CA ASN A 15 1.00 5.95 7.01
C ASN A 15 2.48 5.67 7.33
N VAL A 16 2.75 4.97 8.44
CA VAL A 16 4.12 4.64 8.85
C VAL A 16 4.79 3.73 7.82
N LEU A 17 4.10 2.69 7.35
CA LEU A 17 4.65 1.78 6.34
C LEU A 17 4.91 2.48 5.01
N LYS A 18 4.00 3.36 4.59
CA LYS A 18 4.16 4.17 3.38
C LYS A 18 5.41 5.05 3.47
N GLU A 19 5.60 5.76 4.58
CA GLU A 19 6.77 6.62 4.77
C GLU A 19 8.08 5.83 4.72
N ILE A 20 8.14 4.68 5.41
CA ILE A 20 9.32 3.81 5.42
C ILE A 20 9.64 3.34 4.00
N LEU A 21 8.66 2.77 3.30
CA LEU A 21 8.87 2.18 1.97
C LEU A 21 9.13 3.24 0.89
N ALA A 22 8.49 4.42 0.98
CA ALA A 22 8.76 5.52 0.07
C ALA A 22 10.19 6.08 0.25
N ASN A 23 10.69 6.16 1.49
CA ASN A 23 12.06 6.60 1.77
C ASN A 23 13.11 5.62 1.21
N GLU A 24 12.78 4.33 1.13
CA GLU A 24 13.62 3.31 0.49
C GLU A 24 13.53 3.32 -1.05
N GLY A 25 12.72 4.21 -1.63
CA GLY A 25 12.58 4.37 -3.08
C GLY A 25 11.59 3.42 -3.75
N PHE A 26 10.73 2.74 -2.98
CA PHE A 26 9.65 1.93 -3.53
C PHE A 26 8.46 2.79 -3.95
N VAL A 27 7.72 2.29 -4.95
CA VAL A 27 6.41 2.86 -5.30
C VAL A 27 5.37 2.17 -4.44
N VAL A 28 4.66 2.95 -3.62
CA VAL A 28 3.72 2.41 -2.63
C VAL A 28 2.30 2.79 -2.98
N GLU A 29 1.43 1.79 -3.04
CA GLU A 29 -0.02 1.92 -3.09
C GLU A 29 -0.64 1.41 -1.79
N GLU A 30 -1.75 2.01 -1.38
CA GLU A 30 -2.42 1.69 -0.13
C GLU A 30 -3.86 1.28 -0.41
N ALA A 31 -4.42 0.34 0.35
CA ALA A 31 -5.83 0.02 0.37
C ALA A 31 -6.33 -0.08 1.81
N THR A 32 -7.55 0.39 2.06
CA THR A 32 -8.13 0.41 3.41
C THR A 32 -8.87 -0.87 3.78
N ASP A 33 -9.11 -1.74 2.81
CA ASP A 33 -9.80 -3.00 2.98
C ASP A 33 -9.45 -3.99 1.85
N GLY A 34 -9.97 -5.21 1.98
CA GLY A 34 -9.73 -6.28 1.01
C GLY A 34 -10.38 -6.03 -0.36
N GLU A 35 -11.49 -5.29 -0.45
CA GLU A 35 -12.15 -5.02 -1.73
C GLU A 35 -11.35 -4.00 -2.55
N GLU A 36 -10.91 -2.92 -1.93
CA GLU A 36 -10.00 -1.94 -2.53
C GLU A 36 -8.67 -2.60 -2.91
N GLY A 37 -8.11 -3.41 -1.99
CA GLY A 37 -6.86 -4.15 -2.24
C GLY A 37 -6.98 -5.10 -3.41
N TRP A 38 -8.09 -5.85 -3.50
CA TRP A 38 -8.36 -6.74 -4.62
C TRP A 38 -8.50 -5.99 -5.94
N LYS A 39 -9.21 -4.86 -5.96
CA LYS A 39 -9.35 -4.01 -7.16
C LYS A 39 -8.00 -3.50 -7.65
N LYS A 40 -7.11 -3.05 -6.74
CA LYS A 40 -5.77 -2.57 -7.12
C LYS A 40 -4.88 -3.70 -7.62
N PHE A 41 -4.90 -4.85 -6.95
CA PHE A 41 -4.13 -6.02 -7.37
C PHE A 41 -4.57 -6.59 -8.72
N SER A 42 -5.89 -6.64 -8.98
CA SER A 42 -6.45 -7.18 -10.23
C SER A 42 -6.44 -6.20 -11.41
N ALA A 43 -6.20 -4.91 -11.16
CA ALA A 43 -6.06 -3.89 -12.20
C ALA A 43 -4.63 -3.76 -12.76
N ALA A 44 -3.64 -4.41 -12.11
CA ALA A 44 -2.24 -4.47 -12.54
C ALA A 44 -1.99 -5.65 -13.49
#